data_AF-A0A8X7YQS5-F1
#
_entry.id   AF-A0A8X7YQS5-F1
#
_cell.length_a   1.000
_cell.length_b   1.000
_cell.length_c   1.000
_cell.angle_alpha   90.00
_cell.angle_beta   90.00
_cell.angle_gamma   90.00
#
_symmetry.space_group_name_H-M   'P 1'
#
loop_
_entity.id
_entity.type
_entity.pdbx_description
1 polymer ?
#
loop_
_entity_poly.entity_id
_entity_poly.type
_entity_poly.pdbx_seq_one_letter_code
_entity_poly.pdbx_strand_id
1 'polypeptide(L)'
;MLKNMRHKHEFRGNTSKGLNSLPQEVRNSIFGIEMGMSLYVIQTIVQAKTSKSSKLCTSKSHKIKNSLTGIELGRSLVFSTNIPLEFCQNPRSFSLLNHSKLCFPQRFIENSQSGYKKIQLLNLKLARKVCTKAALSEITNERKYPKVGAPSTGPISANQLIQVVETAAKTGAEVVMDAVNKPRNITYKGLTDLVTDTDKMSEAAILEVVRRNFGDHLILGEEGGIIGDTLSDYLWCIDPLDGTTNFAHGYPSFAVSVGVLFRGNPAAAAVVEFVGGPMAWNTRTFTAIAGGGAFCNGQKIHASQTDRVEHSLLVTGFGYEHDDPWATNIELFKEFTDVSRGVRRLGAAAVDMCHVALGIVEAYWEYRLKPWDMAAGVLIVEEAGGAVSCMDGGKFCVFDRSVLVSNGVLHAKLLERIAPATEKLKSKGIDFSLWYKPENYRTDL
;
A
#
# COMPACT_ATOMS: atom_id res chain seq x y z
N MET A 1 -73.41 -23.05 -3.33
CA MET A 1 -72.06 -23.33 -2.77
C MET A 1 -71.07 -23.26 -3.94
N LEU A 2 -69.96 -22.51 -3.89
CA LEU A 2 -68.74 -22.66 -3.04
C LEU A 2 -67.97 -23.95 -3.43
N LYS A 3 -66.66 -24.01 -3.74
CA LYS A 3 -65.47 -23.09 -3.81
C LYS A 3 -64.59 -23.58 -5.01
N ASN A 4 -63.48 -22.97 -5.51
CA ASN A 4 -62.67 -21.76 -5.27
C ASN A 4 -62.06 -21.33 -6.65
N MET A 5 -61.75 -20.06 -6.97
CA MET A 5 -60.50 -19.28 -6.71
C MET A 5 -59.14 -19.92 -7.10
N ARG A 6 -58.23 -19.28 -7.86
CA ARG A 6 -58.32 -18.06 -8.74
C ARG A 6 -57.08 -17.93 -9.68
N HIS A 7 -57.21 -17.09 -10.72
CA HIS A 7 -56.21 -16.52 -11.66
C HIS A 7 -54.76 -16.34 -11.12
N LYS A 8 -53.65 -16.43 -11.88
CA LYS A 8 -53.30 -16.53 -13.32
C LYS A 8 -53.60 -15.34 -14.27
N HIS A 9 -52.53 -14.81 -14.88
CA HIS A 9 -52.39 -13.77 -15.93
C HIS A 9 -52.15 -12.30 -15.52
N GLU A 10 -50.99 -11.81 -16.00
CA GLU A 10 -50.65 -10.53 -16.64
C GLU A 10 -51.46 -9.25 -16.34
N PHE A 11 -50.73 -8.15 -16.11
CA PHE A 11 -51.21 -6.79 -16.32
C PHE A 11 -50.27 -5.99 -17.24
N ARG A 12 -50.75 -5.69 -18.46
CA ARG A 12 -50.34 -4.50 -19.23
C ARG A 12 -51.42 -3.43 -19.02
N GLY A 13 -51.06 -2.20 -18.65
CA GLY A 13 -52.03 -1.10 -18.70
C GLY A 13 -51.68 0.17 -17.90
N ASN A 14 -51.48 1.26 -18.63
CA ASN A 14 -51.79 2.66 -18.27
C ASN A 14 -51.41 3.23 -16.89
N THR A 15 -50.32 3.99 -16.85
CA THR A 15 -50.11 5.10 -15.88
C THR A 15 -49.71 6.40 -16.60
N SER A 16 -50.66 7.05 -17.28
CA SER A 16 -50.46 8.36 -17.93
C SER A 16 -51.37 9.44 -17.34
N LYS A 17 -51.04 9.91 -16.12
CA LYS A 17 -51.56 11.14 -15.48
C LYS A 17 -50.71 11.43 -14.24
N GLY A 18 -50.06 12.61 -14.16
CA GLY A 18 -49.27 13.02 -12.99
C GLY A 18 -48.02 13.89 -13.23
N LEU A 19 -47.59 14.10 -14.48
CA LEU A 19 -46.31 14.77 -14.79
C LEU A 19 -46.40 16.10 -15.58
N ASN A 20 -47.61 16.68 -15.72
CA ASN A 20 -47.87 17.96 -16.39
C ASN A 20 -48.45 19.03 -15.45
N SER A 21 -47.95 19.08 -14.20
CA SER A 21 -48.35 20.07 -13.18
C SER A 21 -47.16 20.62 -12.39
N LEU A 22 -45.99 20.72 -13.02
CA LEU A 22 -44.76 21.28 -12.45
C LEU A 22 -44.16 22.31 -13.43
N PRO A 23 -43.62 23.45 -12.95
CA PRO A 23 -43.02 24.47 -13.81
C PRO A 23 -41.84 23.96 -14.65
N GLN A 24 -41.68 24.54 -15.85
CA GLN A 24 -40.69 24.12 -16.85
C GLN A 24 -39.24 24.15 -16.33
N GLU A 25 -38.95 25.06 -15.40
CA GLU A 25 -37.61 25.25 -14.79
C GLU A 25 -37.14 24.01 -14.01
N VAL A 26 -38.06 23.24 -13.43
CA VAL A 26 -37.72 22.01 -12.66
C VAL A 26 -37.26 20.87 -13.58
N ARG A 27 -37.70 20.85 -14.85
CA ARG A 27 -37.32 19.79 -15.80
C ARG A 27 -35.85 19.88 -16.25
N ASN A 28 -35.27 21.09 -16.25
CA ASN A 28 -33.89 21.28 -16.72
C ASN A 28 -32.84 20.88 -15.68
N SER A 29 -33.16 20.90 -14.38
CA SER A 29 -32.22 20.51 -13.31
C SER A 29 -31.99 18.99 -13.18
N ILE A 30 -32.76 18.16 -13.88
CA ILE A 30 -32.62 16.68 -13.86
C ILE A 30 -31.71 16.18 -15.00
N PHE A 31 -31.38 17.03 -15.98
CA PHE A 31 -30.42 16.76 -17.06
C PHE A 31 -29.15 17.63 -16.98
N GLY A 32 -28.85 18.18 -15.79
CA GLY A 32 -27.80 19.18 -15.57
C GLY A 32 -26.96 18.95 -14.31
N ILE A 33 -26.57 17.70 -14.04
CA ILE A 33 -25.60 17.36 -12.97
C ILE A 33 -24.44 16.53 -13.56
N GLU A 34 -23.89 17.01 -14.67
CA GLU A 34 -22.48 16.81 -15.03
C GLU A 34 -21.79 18.18 -15.03
N MET A 35 -20.51 18.21 -14.63
CA MET A 35 -19.65 19.39 -14.50
C MET A 35 -20.04 20.48 -13.48
N GLY A 36 -19.37 20.44 -12.32
CA GLY A 36 -18.58 21.62 -11.89
C GLY A 36 -19.04 22.41 -10.65
N MET A 37 -18.42 22.11 -9.50
CA MET A 37 -18.10 23.07 -8.42
C MET A 37 -17.02 22.47 -7.50
N SER A 38 -16.05 23.22 -6.96
CA SER A 38 -15.53 24.53 -7.39
C SER A 38 -14.09 24.70 -6.89
N LEU A 39 -13.25 25.38 -7.68
CA LEU A 39 -12.05 26.05 -7.15
C LEU A 39 -12.42 27.44 -6.61
N TYR A 40 -11.42 28.18 -6.09
CA TYR A 40 -11.47 29.53 -5.50
C TYR A 40 -12.01 29.62 -4.05
N VAL A 41 -11.42 30.44 -3.15
CA VAL A 41 -10.04 30.98 -3.05
C VAL A 41 -9.84 31.58 -1.66
N ILE A 42 -8.59 31.66 -1.18
CA ILE A 42 -8.06 32.84 -0.48
C ILE A 42 -6.53 32.84 -0.62
N GLN A 43 -5.98 33.95 -1.08
CA GLN A 43 -4.54 34.17 -1.28
C GLN A 43 -4.18 35.49 -0.61
N THR A 44 -3.66 35.44 0.61
CA THR A 44 -3.24 36.65 1.32
C THR A 44 -1.91 37.14 0.78
N ILE A 45 -1.85 38.43 0.43
CA ILE A 45 -0.75 39.04 -0.33
C ILE A 45 0.46 39.32 0.57
N VAL A 46 1.62 38.76 0.22
CA VAL A 46 2.93 39.38 0.50
C VAL A 46 3.86 39.20 -0.70
N GLN A 47 4.01 40.25 -1.52
CA GLN A 47 5.20 40.45 -2.35
C GLN A 47 5.66 41.91 -2.25
N ALA A 48 6.98 42.10 -2.34
CA ALA A 48 7.63 43.33 -1.88
C ALA A 48 7.66 44.45 -2.95
N LYS A 49 7.61 45.71 -2.48
CA LYS A 49 8.25 46.85 -3.17
C LYS A 49 8.61 48.02 -2.23
N THR A 50 9.86 48.01 -1.79
CA THR A 50 10.78 49.17 -1.64
C THR A 50 10.25 50.56 -1.23
N SER A 51 10.70 51.08 -0.08
CA SER A 51 11.29 52.44 -0.02
C SER A 51 12.16 52.74 1.23
N LYS A 52 13.45 53.05 0.98
CA LYS A 52 14.36 54.00 1.67
C LYS A 52 14.54 54.02 3.21
N SER A 53 15.83 54.06 3.60
CA SER A 53 16.43 54.75 4.79
C SER A 53 16.22 54.13 6.19
N SER A 54 17.16 54.22 7.14
CA SER A 54 18.62 54.50 7.11
C SER A 54 19.29 54.19 8.47
N LYS A 55 20.63 54.07 8.51
CA LYS A 55 21.52 54.03 9.72
C LYS A 55 21.41 52.74 10.58
N LEU A 56 22.36 52.37 11.45
CA LEU A 56 23.84 52.47 11.49
C LEU A 56 24.34 51.59 12.68
N CYS A 57 25.61 51.12 12.70
CA CYS A 57 26.31 50.44 13.83
C CYS A 57 25.77 49.02 14.19
N THR A 58 26.56 47.92 14.23
CA THR A 58 27.68 47.53 15.15
C THR A 58 27.25 47.41 16.63
N SER A 59 27.59 46.38 17.42
CA SER A 59 28.76 45.48 17.34
C SER A 59 28.66 44.15 18.15
N LYS A 60 29.60 43.22 17.88
CA LYS A 60 30.30 42.29 18.79
C LYS A 60 29.61 41.71 20.05
N SER A 61 29.33 40.41 20.00
CA SER A 61 29.79 39.32 20.92
C SER A 61 30.17 39.61 22.39
N HIS A 62 29.68 38.77 23.32
CA HIS A 62 30.54 37.92 24.20
C HIS A 62 29.80 36.76 24.90
N LYS A 63 30.56 35.75 25.35
CA LYS A 63 30.13 34.70 26.31
C LYS A 63 30.55 35.09 27.73
N ILE A 64 29.73 34.82 28.74
CA ILE A 64 30.17 34.53 30.13
C ILE A 64 29.33 33.35 30.68
N LYS A 65 29.91 32.58 31.62
CA LYS A 65 29.33 31.42 32.33
C LYS A 65 29.22 31.70 33.83
N ASN A 66 28.36 30.93 34.52
CA ASN A 66 28.42 30.63 35.97
C ASN A 66 28.14 31.84 36.92
N SER A 67 27.70 31.68 38.18
CA SER A 67 27.24 30.51 38.99
C SER A 67 26.51 31.00 40.27
N LEU A 68 25.84 30.09 41.01
CA LEU A 68 25.68 30.00 42.50
C LEU A 68 25.72 31.32 43.31
N THR A 69 24.83 31.70 44.23
CA THR A 69 23.93 31.04 45.24
C THR A 69 23.19 32.20 45.96
N GLY A 70 22.15 32.10 46.80
CA GLY A 70 21.36 31.03 47.45
C GLY A 70 20.52 31.67 48.59
N ILE A 71 19.81 30.88 49.42
CA ILE A 71 19.05 31.29 50.64
C ILE A 71 17.75 32.11 50.38
N GLU A 72 16.68 32.10 51.19
CA GLU A 72 15.86 31.03 51.83
C GLU A 72 14.57 31.69 52.41
N LEU A 73 13.57 30.90 52.83
CA LEU A 73 12.37 31.28 53.64
C LEU A 73 11.31 32.17 52.93
N GLY A 74 9.99 31.97 53.13
CA GLY A 74 9.30 30.86 53.80
C GLY A 74 7.79 31.10 54.05
N ARG A 75 7.06 29.99 54.29
CA ARG A 75 5.63 29.86 54.68
C ARG A 75 4.55 30.06 53.61
N SER A 76 3.37 29.53 53.93
CA SER A 76 2.24 29.19 53.03
C SER A 76 0.89 29.46 53.73
N LEU A 77 -0.17 29.70 52.94
CA LEU A 77 -1.58 29.58 53.33
C LEU A 77 -2.40 29.05 52.14
N VAL A 78 -3.49 28.33 52.42
CA VAL A 78 -4.26 27.46 51.49
C VAL A 78 -5.76 27.69 51.75
N PHE A 79 -6.67 27.77 50.76
CA PHE A 79 -7.53 26.67 50.26
C PHE A 79 -8.63 27.16 49.27
N SER A 80 -9.33 26.19 48.63
CA SER A 80 -10.66 26.28 47.95
C SER A 80 -10.77 26.96 46.56
N THR A 81 -11.54 26.49 45.57
CA THR A 81 -12.26 25.19 45.32
C THR A 81 -12.68 25.02 43.84
N ASN A 82 -12.85 23.77 43.38
CA ASN A 82 -13.79 23.19 42.37
C ASN A 82 -14.19 23.93 41.05
N ILE A 83 -13.83 23.34 39.88
CA ILE A 83 -14.68 22.62 38.85
C ILE A 83 -16.18 23.03 38.70
N PRO A 84 -16.85 23.11 37.50
CA PRO A 84 -16.57 22.59 36.12
C PRO A 84 -16.79 23.57 34.91
N LEU A 85 -16.84 23.03 33.67
CA LEU A 85 -17.27 23.65 32.39
C LEU A 85 -18.81 23.63 32.16
N GLU A 86 -19.36 24.46 31.23
CA GLU A 86 -20.45 24.05 30.30
C GLU A 86 -20.71 24.97 29.05
N PHE A 87 -21.79 24.71 28.28
CA PHE A 87 -22.08 25.13 26.88
C PHE A 87 -23.19 26.21 26.70
N CYS A 88 -23.23 26.93 25.56
CA CYS A 88 -24.41 27.24 24.69
C CYS A 88 -24.01 28.09 23.44
N GLN A 89 -24.40 27.85 22.18
CA GLN A 89 -25.70 27.83 21.43
C GLN A 89 -26.17 29.17 20.79
N ASN A 90 -26.09 29.25 19.43
CA ASN A 90 -27.08 29.69 18.39
C ASN A 90 -28.08 30.89 18.58
N PRO A 91 -28.72 31.44 17.50
CA PRO A 91 -28.29 31.76 16.11
C PRO A 91 -28.89 33.12 15.55
N ARG A 92 -29.01 33.29 14.21
CA ARG A 92 -29.79 34.31 13.38
C ARG A 92 -29.04 35.57 12.86
N SER A 93 -29.37 36.26 11.75
CA SER A 93 -30.10 35.95 10.46
C SER A 93 -30.20 37.18 9.48
N PHE A 94 -30.26 36.97 8.14
CA PHE A 94 -30.64 37.94 7.04
C PHE A 94 -29.70 39.16 6.80
N SER A 95 -29.67 39.93 5.68
CA SER A 95 -30.40 40.02 4.36
C SER A 95 -29.48 40.72 3.30
N LEU A 96 -29.29 40.26 2.04
CA LEU A 96 -30.08 40.45 0.77
C LEU A 96 -29.77 41.74 -0.07
N LEU A 97 -29.75 41.62 -1.42
CA LEU A 97 -29.69 42.67 -2.51
C LEU A 97 -28.29 43.32 -2.80
N ASN A 98 -27.91 43.80 -4.00
CA ASN A 98 -28.59 43.92 -5.32
C ASN A 98 -27.65 44.02 -6.58
N HIS A 99 -28.23 43.91 -7.78
CA HIS A 99 -27.86 44.29 -9.19
C HIS A 99 -26.69 45.31 -9.50
N SER A 100 -26.10 45.45 -10.73
CA SER A 100 -26.13 44.75 -12.06
C SER A 100 -25.19 45.42 -13.14
N LYS A 101 -25.10 44.85 -14.37
CA LYS A 101 -24.72 45.50 -15.69
C LYS A 101 -23.25 45.93 -15.93
N LEU A 102 -22.68 46.11 -17.15
CA LEU A 102 -22.92 45.59 -18.54
C LEU A 102 -21.71 45.90 -19.49
N CYS A 103 -21.70 45.28 -20.68
CA CYS A 103 -21.10 45.72 -21.98
C CYS A 103 -19.63 45.45 -22.40
N PHE A 104 -19.50 45.39 -23.74
CA PHE A 104 -18.38 45.13 -24.68
C PHE A 104 -18.05 46.44 -25.47
N PRO A 105 -17.16 46.58 -26.52
CA PRO A 105 -16.85 45.60 -27.60
C PRO A 105 -15.46 45.65 -28.33
N GLN A 106 -15.31 44.74 -29.33
CA GLN A 106 -14.54 44.77 -30.62
C GLN A 106 -13.02 45.11 -30.62
N ARG A 107 -12.09 44.30 -31.20
CA ARG A 107 -11.89 43.67 -32.55
C ARG A 107 -11.25 44.59 -33.61
N PHE A 108 -10.10 44.17 -34.19
CA PHE A 108 -9.78 44.17 -35.63
C PHE A 108 -8.54 43.28 -35.96
N ILE A 109 -8.10 43.22 -37.23
CA ILE A 109 -7.15 42.28 -37.88
C ILE A 109 -6.46 43.03 -39.09
N GLU A 110 -5.45 42.61 -39.88
CA GLU A 110 -4.93 41.31 -40.38
C GLU A 110 -3.38 41.28 -40.64
N ASN A 111 -2.82 40.06 -40.79
CA ASN A 111 -1.76 39.54 -41.70
C ASN A 111 -0.74 40.43 -42.47
N SER A 112 0.50 39.94 -42.60
CA SER A 112 1.24 39.75 -43.89
C SER A 112 2.62 39.05 -43.69
N GLN A 113 3.37 38.77 -44.77
CA GLN A 113 4.47 37.76 -44.82
C GLN A 113 5.87 38.28 -45.27
N SER A 114 6.89 37.44 -45.00
CA SER A 114 8.08 37.17 -45.86
C SER A 114 9.31 38.09 -45.82
N GLY A 115 10.52 37.46 -45.78
CA GLY A 115 11.81 38.13 -46.03
C GLY A 115 13.05 37.28 -45.68
N TYR A 116 13.82 36.83 -46.68
CA TYR A 116 15.11 36.11 -46.52
C TYR A 116 16.32 37.02 -46.79
N LYS A 117 17.41 36.95 -46.00
CA LYS A 117 18.82 37.02 -46.50
C LYS A 117 19.95 36.77 -45.46
N LYS A 118 20.90 35.91 -45.87
CA LYS A 118 22.37 35.85 -45.62
C LYS A 118 23.00 36.17 -44.23
N ILE A 119 23.50 35.09 -43.61
CA ILE A 119 24.92 34.82 -43.23
C ILE A 119 25.80 35.99 -42.75
N GLN A 120 26.35 35.84 -41.54
CA GLN A 120 27.74 36.19 -41.23
C GLN A 120 28.37 35.13 -40.30
N LEU A 121 29.70 35.06 -40.22
CA LEU A 121 30.48 34.01 -39.52
C LEU A 121 31.49 34.65 -38.55
N LEU A 122 32.18 33.83 -37.73
CA LEU A 122 33.10 34.18 -36.63
C LEU A 122 32.34 34.62 -35.35
N ASN A 123 32.77 34.31 -34.12
CA ASN A 123 33.95 33.56 -33.68
C ASN A 123 33.63 32.84 -32.34
N LEU A 124 33.73 31.50 -32.27
CA LEU A 124 33.56 30.73 -31.03
C LEU A 124 34.91 30.15 -30.59
N LYS A 125 35.34 30.47 -29.36
CA LYS A 125 36.62 30.01 -28.82
C LYS A 125 36.59 28.52 -28.45
N LEU A 126 37.71 27.85 -28.72
CA LEU A 126 37.92 26.42 -28.56
C LEU A 126 37.90 25.97 -27.08
N ALA A 127 36.78 25.42 -26.62
CA ALA A 127 36.73 24.61 -25.39
C ALA A 127 37.13 23.16 -25.71
N ARG A 128 37.94 22.52 -24.85
CA ARG A 128 38.54 21.21 -25.16
C ARG A 128 37.54 20.06 -25.11
N LYS A 129 37.60 19.24 -26.16
CA LYS A 129 36.80 18.03 -26.39
C LYS A 129 37.18 16.89 -25.44
N VAL A 130 36.55 16.82 -24.26
CA VAL A 130 36.52 15.58 -23.46
C VAL A 130 35.37 14.73 -23.97
N CYS A 131 35.61 13.99 -25.06
CA CYS A 131 34.65 13.02 -25.57
C CYS A 131 34.83 11.69 -24.84
N THR A 132 34.40 11.64 -23.58
CA THR A 132 34.10 10.38 -22.91
C THR A 132 32.92 9.73 -23.63
N LYS A 133 33.22 8.95 -24.67
CA LYS A 133 32.42 7.76 -24.99
C LYS A 133 32.53 6.83 -23.79
N ALA A 134 31.76 7.11 -22.73
CA ALA A 134 31.31 6.06 -21.86
C ALA A 134 30.62 5.05 -22.77
N ALA A 135 31.15 3.83 -22.83
CA ALA A 135 30.45 2.77 -23.51
C ALA A 135 29.14 2.58 -22.75
N LEU A 136 28.02 2.91 -23.39
CA LEU A 136 26.77 2.21 -23.15
C LEU A 136 26.98 0.78 -23.63
N SER A 137 27.73 0.01 -22.84
CA SER A 137 27.64 -1.44 -22.85
C SER A 137 26.19 -1.74 -22.53
N GLU A 138 25.49 -2.32 -23.50
CA GLU A 138 24.17 -2.89 -23.30
C GLU A 138 24.34 -4.02 -22.28
N ILE A 139 24.16 -3.69 -21.00
CA ILE A 139 24.02 -4.69 -19.94
C ILE A 139 22.65 -5.30 -20.18
N THR A 140 22.62 -6.29 -21.07
CA THR A 140 21.54 -7.27 -21.18
C THR A 140 21.36 -7.84 -19.79
N ASN A 141 20.30 -7.41 -19.10
CA ASN A 141 20.14 -7.60 -17.66
C ASN A 141 19.65 -9.04 -17.33
N GLU A 142 20.35 -10.03 -17.89
CA GLU A 142 20.03 -11.45 -17.81
C GLU A 142 20.45 -12.12 -16.50
N ARG A 143 20.57 -11.34 -15.40
CA ARG A 143 20.42 -11.90 -14.06
C ARG A 143 18.97 -12.30 -13.84
N LYS A 144 18.57 -13.41 -14.47
CA LYS A 144 17.36 -14.15 -14.12
C LYS A 144 17.58 -14.71 -12.72
N TYR A 145 16.90 -14.12 -11.75
CA TYR A 145 16.84 -14.66 -10.39
C TYR A 145 16.21 -16.06 -10.46
N PRO A 146 16.68 -17.05 -9.68
CA PRO A 146 16.06 -18.37 -9.66
C PRO A 146 14.58 -18.26 -9.31
N LYS A 147 13.72 -19.07 -9.97
CA LYS A 147 12.34 -19.24 -9.52
C LYS A 147 12.34 -19.78 -8.09
N VAL A 148 11.54 -19.17 -7.23
CA VAL A 148 11.19 -19.63 -5.88
C VAL A 148 9.97 -20.54 -5.95
N GLY A 149 9.04 -20.24 -6.86
CA GLY A 149 7.85 -21.07 -7.14
C GLY A 149 8.20 -22.51 -7.54
N ALA A 150 7.39 -23.46 -7.06
CA ALA A 150 7.61 -24.88 -7.25
C ALA A 150 7.57 -25.29 -8.74
N PRO A 151 8.37 -26.28 -9.19
CA PRO A 151 8.28 -26.78 -10.56
C PRO A 151 6.93 -27.44 -10.92
N SER A 152 6.12 -27.80 -9.92
CA SER A 152 4.76 -28.30 -10.05
C SER A 152 4.03 -28.22 -8.70
N THR A 153 2.71 -28.44 -8.68
CA THR A 153 1.89 -28.52 -7.46
C THR A 153 1.98 -29.88 -6.74
N GLY A 154 2.97 -30.71 -7.07
CA GLY A 154 3.09 -32.08 -6.55
C GLY A 154 2.04 -33.03 -7.12
N PRO A 155 1.68 -34.12 -6.39
CA PRO A 155 0.63 -35.06 -6.84
C PRO A 155 -0.79 -34.46 -6.87
N ILE A 156 -1.05 -33.34 -6.19
CA ILE A 156 -2.35 -32.67 -6.21
C ILE A 156 -2.49 -31.82 -7.48
N SER A 157 -3.64 -31.92 -8.16
CA SER A 157 -3.89 -31.16 -9.37
C SER A 157 -3.95 -29.65 -9.09
N ALA A 158 -3.34 -28.85 -9.97
CA ALA A 158 -3.28 -27.40 -9.86
C ALA A 158 -4.67 -26.75 -9.66
N ASN A 159 -5.68 -27.24 -10.38
CA ASN A 159 -7.07 -26.77 -10.28
C ASN A 159 -7.69 -27.04 -8.90
N GLN A 160 -7.44 -28.22 -8.32
CA GLN A 160 -7.94 -28.54 -6.97
C GLN A 160 -7.23 -27.68 -5.91
N LEU A 161 -5.90 -27.54 -6.01
CA LEU A 161 -5.13 -26.79 -5.02
C LEU A 161 -5.51 -25.30 -5.03
N ILE A 162 -5.63 -24.67 -6.22
CA ILE A 162 -6.02 -23.26 -6.31
C ILE A 162 -7.47 -23.03 -5.85
N GLN A 163 -8.41 -23.95 -6.14
CA GLN A 163 -9.78 -23.83 -5.63
C GLN A 163 -9.84 -23.84 -4.10
N VAL A 164 -9.12 -24.74 -3.44
CA VAL A 164 -9.14 -24.82 -1.97
C VAL A 164 -8.45 -23.61 -1.34
N VAL A 165 -7.32 -23.16 -1.91
CA VAL A 165 -6.60 -21.95 -1.45
C VAL A 165 -7.45 -20.68 -1.60
N GLU A 166 -8.09 -20.48 -2.76
CA GLU A 166 -8.98 -19.35 -2.99
C GLU A 166 -10.23 -19.40 -2.09
N THR A 167 -10.81 -20.58 -1.89
CA THR A 167 -11.96 -20.76 -0.98
C THR A 167 -11.57 -20.46 0.46
N ALA A 168 -10.44 -20.98 0.94
CA ALA A 168 -9.99 -20.78 2.31
C ALA A 168 -9.73 -19.30 2.62
N ALA A 169 -8.99 -18.60 1.76
CA ALA A 169 -8.74 -17.16 1.91
C ALA A 169 -10.02 -16.32 1.86
N LYS A 170 -11.00 -16.69 1.02
CA LYS A 170 -12.31 -16.02 0.97
C LYS A 170 -13.14 -16.27 2.23
N THR A 171 -13.16 -17.48 2.75
CA THR A 171 -13.89 -17.82 3.99
C THR A 171 -13.29 -17.12 5.22
N GLY A 172 -11.97 -16.94 5.30
CA GLY A 172 -11.37 -16.05 6.30
C GLY A 172 -11.78 -14.58 6.10
N ALA A 173 -11.76 -14.10 4.85
CA ALA A 173 -12.14 -12.73 4.53
C ALA A 173 -13.62 -12.42 4.76
N GLU A 174 -14.53 -13.40 4.72
CA GLU A 174 -15.93 -13.23 5.12
C GLU A 174 -16.03 -12.88 6.63
N VAL A 175 -15.24 -13.53 7.49
CA VAL A 175 -15.15 -13.20 8.93
C VAL A 175 -14.61 -11.79 9.16
N VAL A 176 -13.54 -11.41 8.44
CA VAL A 176 -12.95 -10.07 8.53
C VAL A 176 -13.94 -9.01 8.03
N MET A 177 -14.67 -9.26 6.94
CA MET A 177 -15.69 -8.36 6.39
C MET A 177 -16.87 -8.15 7.36
N ASP A 178 -17.24 -9.17 8.12
CA ASP A 178 -18.21 -9.01 9.21
C ASP A 178 -17.70 -8.13 10.36
N ALA A 179 -16.38 -7.89 10.45
CA ALA A 179 -15.75 -7.11 11.53
C ALA A 179 -15.27 -5.70 11.14
N VAL A 180 -15.02 -5.40 9.86
CA VAL A 180 -14.43 -4.11 9.41
C VAL A 180 -15.20 -2.86 9.84
N ASN A 181 -16.50 -2.95 10.11
CA ASN A 181 -17.35 -1.84 10.62
C ASN A 181 -17.77 -2.00 12.10
N LYS A 182 -17.36 -3.06 12.81
CA LYS A 182 -17.71 -3.25 14.24
C LYS A 182 -16.97 -2.23 15.13
N PRO A 183 -17.63 -1.66 16.17
CA PRO A 183 -16.99 -0.76 17.14
C PRO A 183 -15.81 -1.43 17.87
N ARG A 184 -14.77 -0.65 18.18
CA ARG A 184 -13.52 -1.16 18.77
C ARG A 184 -12.89 -0.15 19.73
N ASN A 185 -12.32 -0.64 20.83
CA ASN A 185 -11.62 0.15 21.84
C ASN A 185 -10.12 0.05 21.61
N ILE A 186 -9.54 0.96 20.79
CA ILE A 186 -8.11 0.97 20.48
C ILE A 186 -7.31 1.26 21.76
N THR A 187 -6.54 0.28 22.23
CA THR A 187 -5.65 0.44 23.39
C THR A 187 -4.31 1.04 22.97
N TYR A 188 -3.47 1.44 23.93
CA TYR A 188 -2.13 1.98 23.65
C TYR A 188 -1.19 0.97 22.94
N LYS A 189 -1.56 -0.31 22.83
CA LYS A 189 -0.83 -1.33 22.06
C LYS A 189 -1.40 -1.58 20.65
N GLY A 190 -2.39 -0.80 20.19
CA GLY A 190 -3.11 -1.01 18.92
C GLY A 190 -4.09 -2.18 18.94
N LEU A 191 -3.69 -3.30 19.54
CA LEU A 191 -4.53 -4.47 19.83
C LEU A 191 -5.79 -4.10 20.63
N THR A 192 -6.88 -4.79 20.28
CA THR A 192 -8.20 -4.73 20.92
C THR A 192 -8.78 -6.14 20.99
N ASP A 193 -9.79 -6.35 21.82
CA ASP A 193 -10.46 -7.67 21.92
C ASP A 193 -11.06 -8.05 20.55
N LEU A 194 -11.78 -7.13 19.88
CA LEU A 194 -12.33 -7.34 18.53
C LEU A 194 -11.28 -7.77 17.51
N VAL A 195 -10.09 -7.17 17.55
CA VAL A 195 -8.97 -7.52 16.65
C VAL A 195 -8.63 -8.98 16.89
N THR A 196 -8.16 -9.29 18.11
CA THR A 196 -7.75 -10.64 18.56
C THR A 196 -8.80 -11.73 18.28
N ASP A 197 -10.09 -11.40 18.44
CA ASP A 197 -11.20 -12.31 18.12
C ASP A 197 -11.38 -12.49 16.60
N THR A 198 -11.22 -11.43 15.81
CA THR A 198 -11.31 -11.46 14.33
C THR A 198 -10.17 -12.29 13.74
N ASP A 199 -8.92 -12.06 14.18
CA ASP A 199 -7.74 -12.85 13.79
C ASP A 199 -8.01 -14.35 13.98
N LYS A 200 -8.43 -14.75 15.19
CA LYS A 200 -8.66 -16.16 15.56
C LYS A 200 -9.87 -16.78 14.87
N MET A 201 -10.95 -16.03 14.68
CA MET A 201 -12.12 -16.51 13.95
C MET A 201 -11.83 -16.66 12.46
N SER A 202 -11.02 -15.76 11.87
CA SER A 202 -10.54 -15.85 10.48
C SER A 202 -9.67 -17.09 10.31
N GLU A 203 -8.65 -17.28 11.15
CA GLU A 203 -7.79 -18.47 11.10
C GLU A 203 -8.59 -19.78 11.25
N ALA A 204 -9.48 -19.86 12.25
CA ALA A 204 -10.31 -21.05 12.47
C ALA A 204 -11.19 -21.41 11.25
N ALA A 205 -11.72 -20.41 10.55
CA ALA A 205 -12.55 -20.61 9.36
C ALA A 205 -11.71 -21.07 8.15
N ILE A 206 -10.51 -20.49 7.95
CA ILE A 206 -9.52 -20.94 6.94
C ILE A 206 -9.13 -22.41 7.23
N LEU A 207 -8.85 -22.73 8.50
CA LEU A 207 -8.44 -24.06 8.94
C LEU A 207 -9.51 -25.14 8.74
N GLU A 208 -10.81 -24.82 8.86
CA GLU A 208 -11.86 -25.78 8.49
C GLU A 208 -11.78 -26.13 7.00
N VAL A 209 -11.70 -25.12 6.12
CA VAL A 209 -11.63 -25.33 4.66
C VAL A 209 -10.42 -26.16 4.28
N VAL A 210 -9.24 -25.87 4.85
CA VAL A 210 -8.02 -26.64 4.60
C VAL A 210 -8.17 -28.10 5.07
N ARG A 211 -8.49 -28.32 6.35
CA ARG A 211 -8.56 -29.67 6.94
C ARG A 211 -9.66 -30.54 6.33
N ARG A 212 -10.74 -29.94 5.83
CA ARG A 212 -11.84 -30.63 5.16
C ARG A 212 -11.48 -31.19 3.79
N ASN A 213 -10.48 -30.60 3.12
CA ASN A 213 -9.95 -31.07 1.84
C ASN A 213 -8.64 -31.87 1.99
N PHE A 214 -7.83 -31.53 3.00
CA PHE A 214 -6.45 -31.98 3.18
C PHE A 214 -6.13 -32.15 4.68
N GLY A 215 -6.78 -33.12 5.33
CA GLY A 215 -6.69 -33.34 6.79
C GLY A 215 -5.32 -33.80 7.31
N ASP A 216 -4.44 -34.20 6.41
CA ASP A 216 -3.08 -34.73 6.62
C ASP A 216 -1.97 -33.73 6.21
N HIS A 217 -2.30 -32.53 5.73
CA HIS A 217 -1.30 -31.52 5.39
C HIS A 217 -0.75 -30.81 6.64
N LEU A 218 0.51 -30.35 6.55
CA LEU A 218 1.10 -29.47 7.56
C LEU A 218 0.59 -28.04 7.38
N ILE A 219 0.34 -27.33 8.48
CA ILE A 219 -0.11 -25.95 8.49
C ILE A 219 0.72 -25.16 9.51
N LEU A 220 1.06 -23.92 9.15
CA LEU A 220 1.68 -22.91 9.98
C LEU A 220 0.82 -21.64 9.89
N GLY A 221 0.00 -21.40 10.92
CA GLY A 221 -0.75 -20.16 11.11
C GLY A 221 -0.03 -19.19 12.05
N GLU A 222 -0.32 -17.90 11.94
CA GLU A 222 0.21 -16.88 12.86
C GLU A 222 -0.27 -17.07 14.30
N GLU A 223 -1.58 -17.28 14.49
CA GLU A 223 -2.21 -17.40 15.81
C GLU A 223 -2.16 -18.85 16.33
N GLY A 224 -2.38 -19.83 15.45
CA GLY A 224 -2.42 -21.26 15.79
C GLY A 224 -1.07 -21.96 15.81
N GLY A 225 -0.02 -21.38 15.24
CA GLY A 225 1.30 -22.02 15.10
C GLY A 225 1.26 -23.24 14.18
N ILE A 226 2.01 -24.31 14.54
CA ILE A 226 2.08 -25.54 13.74
C ILE A 226 1.04 -26.58 14.16
N ILE A 227 0.32 -27.10 13.17
CA ILE A 227 -0.66 -28.18 13.28
C ILE A 227 -0.65 -29.06 12.01
N GLY A 228 -1.02 -30.34 12.11
CA GLY A 228 -1.03 -31.29 10.99
C GLY A 228 0.13 -32.30 11.02
N ASP A 229 0.33 -33.05 9.94
CA ASP A 229 1.43 -34.03 9.87
C ASP A 229 2.75 -33.37 9.42
N THR A 230 3.75 -33.41 10.29
CA THR A 230 5.10 -32.88 10.02
C THR A 230 5.85 -33.60 8.89
N LEU A 231 5.37 -34.77 8.46
CA LEU A 231 5.91 -35.55 7.34
C LEU A 231 5.28 -35.17 5.98
N SER A 232 4.29 -34.29 5.94
CA SER A 232 3.64 -33.88 4.70
C SER A 232 4.61 -33.16 3.75
N ASP A 233 4.52 -33.46 2.45
CA ASP A 233 5.23 -32.71 1.40
C ASP A 233 4.69 -31.27 1.25
N TYR A 234 3.52 -30.98 1.83
CA TYR A 234 2.83 -29.68 1.73
C TYR A 234 2.81 -28.93 3.06
N LEU A 235 3.08 -27.63 3.01
CA LEU A 235 2.93 -26.70 4.13
C LEU A 235 2.00 -25.55 3.72
N TRP A 236 0.87 -25.40 4.39
CA TRP A 236 0.02 -24.21 4.31
C TRP A 236 0.59 -23.14 5.24
N CYS A 237 0.79 -21.92 4.73
CA CYS A 237 1.16 -20.75 5.51
C CYS A 237 -0.03 -19.79 5.52
N ILE A 238 -0.55 -19.48 6.71
CA ILE A 238 -1.80 -18.71 6.88
C ILE A 238 -1.51 -17.47 7.72
N ASP A 239 -1.80 -16.31 7.12
CA ASP A 239 -1.96 -15.04 7.83
C ASP A 239 -3.46 -14.70 7.80
N PRO A 240 -4.13 -14.65 8.96
CA PRO A 240 -5.57 -14.40 9.04
C PRO A 240 -5.95 -12.91 8.92
N LEU A 241 -5.02 -11.97 9.03
CA LEU A 241 -5.27 -10.52 9.01
C LEU A 241 -4.00 -9.63 8.80
N ASP A 242 -3.28 -9.84 7.69
CA ASP A 242 -2.12 -9.05 7.26
C ASP A 242 -2.44 -7.55 7.36
N GLY A 243 -1.65 -6.81 8.13
CA GLY A 243 -1.95 -5.40 8.42
C GLY A 243 -2.96 -5.20 9.55
N THR A 244 -2.94 -6.04 10.58
CA THR A 244 -3.71 -5.97 11.84
C THR A 244 -3.88 -4.54 12.40
N THR A 245 -2.81 -3.73 12.36
CA THR A 245 -2.81 -2.31 12.77
C THR A 245 -3.72 -1.44 11.90
N ASN A 246 -3.72 -1.65 10.58
CA ASN A 246 -4.56 -0.92 9.64
C ASN A 246 -6.03 -1.29 9.84
N PHE A 247 -6.35 -2.58 9.99
CA PHE A 247 -7.68 -3.03 10.37
C PHE A 247 -8.14 -2.39 11.70
N ALA A 248 -7.30 -2.41 12.74
CA ALA A 248 -7.59 -1.81 14.04
C ALA A 248 -7.92 -0.31 13.94
N HIS A 249 -7.22 0.44 13.08
CA HIS A 249 -7.49 1.86 12.83
C HIS A 249 -8.56 2.14 11.75
N GLY A 250 -9.07 1.12 11.06
CA GLY A 250 -9.99 1.29 9.92
C GLY A 250 -9.33 1.92 8.69
N TYR A 251 -8.01 1.82 8.57
CA TYR A 251 -7.25 2.27 7.40
C TYR A 251 -7.27 1.17 6.32
N PRO A 252 -7.46 1.49 5.04
CA PRO A 252 -7.40 0.48 3.96
C PRO A 252 -5.97 -0.06 3.75
N SER A 253 -5.84 -1.19 3.04
CA SER A 253 -4.61 -2.01 2.98
C SER A 253 -4.42 -2.91 4.22
N PHE A 254 -5.26 -3.93 4.30
CA PHE A 254 -5.05 -5.16 5.08
C PHE A 254 -5.63 -6.34 4.28
N ALA A 255 -5.27 -7.58 4.60
CA ALA A 255 -5.70 -8.76 3.84
C ALA A 255 -5.88 -10.03 4.67
N VAL A 256 -6.47 -11.06 4.05
CA VAL A 256 -6.26 -12.46 4.44
C VAL A 256 -5.30 -13.09 3.43
N SER A 257 -4.24 -13.77 3.88
CA SER A 257 -3.21 -14.36 3.02
C SER A 257 -3.06 -15.86 3.28
N VAL A 258 -3.21 -16.67 2.23
CA VAL A 258 -3.08 -18.14 2.29
C VAL A 258 -2.14 -18.59 1.19
N GLY A 259 -0.95 -19.04 1.57
CA GLY A 259 0.04 -19.67 0.68
C GLY A 259 0.14 -21.16 0.95
N VAL A 260 0.52 -21.94 -0.08
CA VAL A 260 0.86 -23.37 0.07
C VAL A 260 2.20 -23.63 -0.57
N LEU A 261 3.13 -24.19 0.20
CA LEU A 261 4.42 -24.66 -0.26
C LEU A 261 4.33 -26.15 -0.59
N PHE A 262 4.94 -26.57 -1.70
CA PHE A 262 5.30 -27.97 -1.96
C PHE A 262 6.81 -28.10 -1.82
N ARG A 263 7.25 -28.90 -0.85
CA ARG A 263 8.66 -29.07 -0.44
C ARG A 263 9.44 -27.75 -0.29
N GLY A 264 8.86 -26.79 0.43
CA GLY A 264 9.45 -25.48 0.72
C GLY A 264 9.36 -24.43 -0.39
N ASN A 265 8.87 -24.78 -1.57
CA ASN A 265 8.71 -23.89 -2.71
C ASN A 265 7.21 -23.53 -2.90
N PRO A 266 6.81 -22.25 -3.07
CA PRO A 266 5.40 -21.90 -3.26
C PRO A 266 4.75 -22.59 -4.46
N ALA A 267 3.65 -23.30 -4.21
CA ALA A 267 2.89 -24.04 -5.19
C ALA A 267 1.56 -23.35 -5.56
N ALA A 268 0.85 -22.79 -4.57
CA ALA A 268 -0.42 -22.08 -4.74
C ALA A 268 -0.55 -20.91 -3.75
N ALA A 269 -1.32 -19.88 -4.11
CA ALA A 269 -1.50 -18.67 -3.33
C ALA A 269 -2.86 -18.00 -3.57
N ALA A 270 -3.45 -17.45 -2.51
CA ALA A 270 -4.52 -16.47 -2.58
C ALA A 270 -4.33 -15.38 -1.51
N VAL A 271 -4.62 -14.13 -1.88
CA VAL A 271 -4.64 -12.98 -0.97
C VAL A 271 -5.94 -12.21 -1.20
N VAL A 272 -6.72 -11.98 -0.16
CA VAL A 272 -7.96 -11.18 -0.22
C VAL A 272 -7.72 -9.86 0.48
N GLU A 273 -7.37 -8.83 -0.29
CA GLU A 273 -7.13 -7.46 0.17
C GLU A 273 -8.44 -6.70 0.40
N PHE A 274 -8.49 -5.91 1.46
CA PHE A 274 -9.56 -4.98 1.78
C PHE A 274 -9.23 -3.54 1.35
N VAL A 275 -10.12 -2.96 0.56
CA VAL A 275 -9.98 -1.63 -0.05
C VAL A 275 -11.20 -0.75 0.27
N GLY A 276 -11.04 0.57 0.09
CA GLY A 276 -12.07 1.55 0.39
C GLY A 276 -11.84 2.20 1.76
N GLY A 277 -12.75 1.98 2.70
CA GLY A 277 -12.66 2.52 4.07
C GLY A 277 -13.95 2.31 4.86
N PRO A 278 -14.04 2.85 6.10
CA PRO A 278 -15.22 2.72 6.95
C PRO A 278 -16.52 3.07 6.23
N MET A 279 -17.55 2.22 6.40
CA MET A 279 -18.85 2.29 5.70
C MET A 279 -18.80 2.07 4.16
N ALA A 280 -17.64 1.84 3.56
CA ALA A 280 -17.45 1.71 2.10
C ALA A 280 -16.38 0.67 1.73
N TRP A 281 -16.35 -0.46 2.45
CA TRP A 281 -15.40 -1.56 2.23
C TRP A 281 -15.75 -2.41 1.01
N ASN A 282 -14.73 -2.88 0.31
CA ASN A 282 -14.81 -3.86 -0.79
C ASN A 282 -13.51 -4.69 -0.80
N THR A 283 -13.44 -5.77 -1.60
CA THR A 283 -12.26 -6.64 -1.68
C THR A 283 -11.67 -6.80 -3.09
N ARG A 284 -10.38 -7.17 -3.14
CA ARG A 284 -9.70 -7.71 -4.32
C ARG A 284 -9.11 -9.08 -3.96
N THR A 285 -9.44 -10.12 -4.71
CA THR A 285 -8.82 -11.45 -4.58
C THR A 285 -7.71 -11.59 -5.60
N PHE A 286 -6.46 -11.66 -5.13
CA PHE A 286 -5.32 -12.08 -5.92
C PHE A 286 -5.14 -13.59 -5.80
N THR A 287 -4.80 -14.27 -6.89
CA THR A 287 -4.49 -15.71 -6.89
C THR A 287 -3.30 -16.02 -7.80
N ALA A 288 -2.53 -17.05 -7.44
CA ALA A 288 -1.49 -17.60 -8.31
C ALA A 288 -1.31 -19.10 -8.06
N ILE A 289 -0.91 -19.82 -9.11
CA ILE A 289 -0.62 -21.25 -9.11
C ILE A 289 0.68 -21.44 -9.90
N ALA A 290 1.59 -22.27 -9.41
CA ALA A 290 2.95 -22.35 -9.97
C ALA A 290 2.92 -22.77 -11.46
N GLY A 291 3.53 -21.94 -12.33
CA GLY A 291 3.50 -22.08 -13.78
C GLY A 291 2.19 -21.66 -14.49
N GLY A 292 1.15 -21.25 -13.76
CA GLY A 292 -0.13 -20.82 -14.33
C GLY A 292 -0.28 -19.31 -14.56
N GLY A 293 0.58 -18.49 -13.95
CA GLY A 293 0.44 -17.05 -13.90
C GLY A 293 -0.38 -16.53 -12.71
N ALA A 294 -0.25 -15.24 -12.44
CA ALA A 294 -1.00 -14.53 -11.39
C ALA A 294 -2.26 -13.84 -11.93
N PHE A 295 -3.27 -13.70 -11.09
CA PHE A 295 -4.58 -13.13 -11.41
C PHE A 295 -5.06 -12.20 -10.28
N CYS A 296 -5.90 -11.22 -10.63
CA CYS A 296 -6.68 -10.38 -9.70
C CYS A 296 -8.15 -10.42 -10.14
N ASN A 297 -9.05 -10.82 -9.25
CA ASN A 297 -10.48 -11.02 -9.54
C ASN A 297 -10.74 -11.85 -10.82
N GLY A 298 -9.90 -12.88 -11.06
CA GLY A 298 -9.96 -13.74 -12.24
C GLY A 298 -9.38 -13.15 -13.54
N GLN A 299 -8.94 -11.89 -13.55
CA GLN A 299 -8.22 -11.29 -14.68
C GLN A 299 -6.71 -11.48 -14.50
N LYS A 300 -6.00 -11.89 -15.56
CA LYS A 300 -4.54 -12.11 -15.50
C LYS A 300 -3.80 -10.78 -15.30
N ILE A 301 -2.83 -10.76 -14.39
CA ILE A 301 -2.02 -9.58 -14.06
C ILE A 301 -0.55 -9.79 -14.42
N HIS A 302 0.18 -8.68 -14.54
CA HIS A 302 1.61 -8.67 -14.88
C HIS A 302 2.31 -7.50 -14.17
N ALA A 303 3.54 -7.75 -13.72
CA ALA A 303 4.35 -6.73 -13.06
C ALA A 303 4.77 -5.61 -14.04
N SER A 304 5.00 -4.41 -13.48
CA SER A 304 5.32 -3.19 -14.24
C SER A 304 6.51 -3.36 -15.19
N GLN A 305 6.50 -2.71 -16.35
CA GLN A 305 7.64 -2.73 -17.28
C GLN A 305 8.56 -1.50 -17.14
N THR A 306 8.42 -0.72 -16.06
CA THR A 306 9.32 0.40 -15.73
C THR A 306 10.77 -0.08 -15.57
N ASP A 307 11.68 0.56 -16.31
CA ASP A 307 13.10 0.20 -16.41
C ASP A 307 14.05 1.13 -15.61
N ARG A 308 13.52 2.21 -15.03
CA ARG A 308 14.27 3.28 -14.36
C ARG A 308 13.73 3.58 -12.97
N VAL A 309 14.61 3.68 -11.98
CA VAL A 309 14.23 3.92 -10.57
C VAL A 309 13.58 5.31 -10.43
N GLU A 310 14.08 6.29 -11.19
CA GLU A 310 13.54 7.66 -11.28
C GLU A 310 12.10 7.72 -11.81
N HIS A 311 11.61 6.64 -12.42
CA HIS A 311 10.24 6.49 -12.88
C HIS A 311 9.40 5.58 -11.98
N SER A 312 10.01 4.85 -11.05
CA SER A 312 9.31 3.89 -10.20
C SER A 312 8.51 4.56 -9.07
N LEU A 313 7.42 3.92 -8.67
CA LEU A 313 6.78 4.08 -7.37
C LEU A 313 7.15 2.84 -6.54
N LEU A 314 7.67 3.04 -5.34
CA LEU A 314 8.21 1.98 -4.49
C LEU A 314 7.41 1.84 -3.20
N VAL A 315 7.51 0.69 -2.54
CA VAL A 315 6.90 0.44 -1.22
C VAL A 315 7.85 -0.35 -0.31
N THR A 316 7.68 -0.23 1.00
CA THR A 316 8.42 -0.96 2.04
C THR A 316 7.53 -1.03 3.27
N GLY A 317 7.68 -2.07 4.09
CA GLY A 317 7.20 -1.99 5.47
C GLY A 317 8.30 -1.53 6.43
N PHE A 318 7.95 -1.50 7.72
CA PHE A 318 8.88 -1.35 8.83
C PHE A 318 8.38 -2.22 9.98
N GLY A 319 9.25 -3.10 10.48
CA GLY A 319 9.00 -3.90 11.69
C GLY A 319 8.92 -3.04 12.97
N TYR A 320 8.22 -3.58 13.97
CA TYR A 320 7.90 -2.88 15.23
C TYR A 320 9.12 -2.64 16.15
N GLU A 321 10.23 -3.35 15.95
CA GLU A 321 11.46 -3.18 16.72
C GLU A 321 12.32 -2.07 16.13
N HIS A 322 12.45 -0.93 16.82
CA HIS A 322 13.22 0.22 16.36
C HIS A 322 14.74 0.06 16.61
N ASP A 323 15.33 -1.00 16.06
CA ASP A 323 16.75 -1.34 16.19
C ASP A 323 17.56 -1.16 14.88
N ASP A 324 18.70 -1.84 14.74
CA ASP A 324 19.66 -1.62 13.66
C ASP A 324 19.09 -1.87 12.24
N PRO A 325 18.35 -2.99 11.98
CA PRO A 325 17.61 -3.17 10.73
C PRO A 325 16.55 -2.11 10.46
N TRP A 326 15.79 -1.67 11.48
CA TRP A 326 14.81 -0.59 11.32
C TRP A 326 15.50 0.71 10.91
N ALA A 327 16.56 1.12 11.61
CA ALA A 327 17.31 2.33 11.30
C ALA A 327 17.94 2.27 9.89
N THR A 328 18.40 1.08 9.48
CA THR A 328 18.92 0.84 8.12
C THR A 328 17.81 0.92 7.07
N ASN A 329 16.61 0.42 7.37
CA ASN A 329 15.46 0.52 6.48
C ASN A 329 14.95 1.96 6.33
N ILE A 330 14.99 2.76 7.40
CA ILE A 330 14.67 4.20 7.35
C ILE A 330 15.64 4.96 6.42
N GLU A 331 16.93 4.64 6.44
CA GLU A 331 17.90 5.24 5.51
C GLU A 331 17.69 4.76 4.06
N LEU A 332 17.31 3.49 3.82
CA LEU A 332 16.91 3.01 2.49
C LEU A 332 15.64 3.70 1.97
N PHE A 333 14.60 3.83 2.79
CA PHE A 333 13.36 4.55 2.47
C PHE A 333 13.64 6.01 2.06
N LYS A 334 14.57 6.66 2.77
CA LYS A 334 15.03 8.02 2.49
C LYS A 334 15.81 8.09 1.17
N GLU A 335 16.82 7.25 0.95
CA GLU A 335 17.57 7.22 -0.32
C GLU A 335 16.63 6.97 -1.51
N PHE A 336 15.74 5.98 -1.41
CA PHE A 336 14.77 5.68 -2.47
C PHE A 336 13.73 6.79 -2.66
N THR A 337 13.43 7.61 -1.65
CA THR A 337 12.58 8.80 -1.81
C THR A 337 13.29 9.90 -2.60
N ASP A 338 14.61 10.05 -2.47
CA ASP A 338 15.41 11.03 -3.22
C ASP A 338 15.60 10.63 -4.71
N VAL A 339 15.50 9.34 -5.07
CA VAL A 339 15.81 8.84 -6.43
C VAL A 339 14.65 8.20 -7.21
N SER A 340 13.42 8.24 -6.70
CA SER A 340 12.22 7.67 -7.34
C SER A 340 11.04 8.66 -7.40
N ARG A 341 9.84 8.20 -7.76
CA ARG A 341 8.59 8.98 -7.59
C ARG A 341 8.06 8.94 -6.14
N GLY A 342 8.90 8.50 -5.21
CA GLY A 342 8.65 8.39 -3.78
C GLY A 342 8.36 6.96 -3.36
N VAL A 343 8.50 6.72 -2.05
CA VAL A 343 8.22 5.41 -1.43
C VAL A 343 6.86 5.44 -0.71
N ARG A 344 6.26 4.28 -0.48
CA ARG A 344 5.07 4.08 0.35
C ARG A 344 5.38 3.14 1.52
N ARG A 345 4.56 3.20 2.56
CA ARG A 345 4.52 2.24 3.67
C ARG A 345 3.06 1.98 3.96
N LEU A 346 2.44 1.03 3.23
CA LEU A 346 1.02 0.75 3.43
C LEU A 346 0.84 -0.07 4.71
N GLY A 347 1.72 -1.05 4.95
CA GLY A 347 1.79 -1.76 6.23
C GLY A 347 0.97 -3.05 6.28
N ALA A 348 0.85 -3.71 5.13
CA ALA A 348 0.34 -5.06 4.99
C ALA A 348 1.22 -5.74 3.91
N ALA A 349 2.01 -6.74 4.31
CA ALA A 349 3.12 -7.27 3.52
C ALA A 349 2.65 -8.05 2.28
N ALA A 350 1.64 -8.90 2.44
CA ALA A 350 1.05 -9.65 1.32
C ALA A 350 0.32 -8.70 0.35
N VAL A 351 -0.28 -7.61 0.86
CA VAL A 351 -0.85 -6.54 0.03
C VAL A 351 0.23 -5.81 -0.77
N ASP A 352 1.32 -5.37 -0.12
CA ASP A 352 2.41 -4.65 -0.77
C ASP A 352 3.07 -5.50 -1.88
N MET A 353 3.21 -6.82 -1.68
CA MET A 353 3.61 -7.75 -2.74
C MET A 353 2.57 -7.86 -3.87
N CYS A 354 1.28 -7.96 -3.55
CA CYS A 354 0.22 -8.02 -4.57
C CYS A 354 0.16 -6.73 -5.42
N HIS A 355 0.53 -5.57 -4.86
CA HIS A 355 0.62 -4.31 -5.62
C HIS A 355 1.80 -4.30 -6.61
N VAL A 356 2.92 -4.97 -6.29
CA VAL A 356 4.03 -5.22 -7.24
C VAL A 356 3.57 -6.13 -8.38
N ALA A 357 2.87 -7.22 -8.06
CA ALA A 357 2.32 -8.16 -9.03
C ALA A 357 1.27 -7.54 -9.97
N LEU A 358 0.48 -6.59 -9.44
CA LEU A 358 -0.49 -5.79 -10.21
C LEU A 358 0.18 -4.72 -11.07
N GLY A 359 1.48 -4.46 -10.90
CA GLY A 359 2.25 -3.50 -11.68
C GLY A 359 1.95 -2.03 -11.38
N ILE A 360 1.37 -1.72 -10.21
CA ILE A 360 1.08 -0.34 -9.76
C ILE A 360 2.19 0.26 -8.88
N VAL A 361 3.12 -0.59 -8.41
CA VAL A 361 4.42 -0.24 -7.82
C VAL A 361 5.47 -1.19 -8.40
N GLU A 362 6.74 -0.79 -8.42
CA GLU A 362 7.79 -1.59 -9.03
C GLU A 362 8.51 -2.56 -8.08
N ALA A 363 8.52 -2.30 -6.78
CA ALA A 363 9.18 -3.18 -5.80
C ALA A 363 8.69 -2.96 -4.36
N TYR A 364 8.82 -4.03 -3.56
CA TYR A 364 8.64 -4.08 -2.11
C TYR A 364 9.85 -4.72 -1.44
N TRP A 365 10.28 -4.19 -0.29
CA TRP A 365 11.30 -4.81 0.56
C TRP A 365 10.95 -4.73 2.05
N GLU A 366 11.35 -5.73 2.84
CA GLU A 366 11.23 -5.69 4.30
C GLU A 366 12.15 -6.71 5.02
N TYR A 367 12.50 -6.40 6.28
CA TYR A 367 13.24 -7.24 7.21
C TYR A 367 12.33 -7.87 8.27
N ARG A 368 12.69 -9.07 8.74
CA ARG A 368 12.06 -9.84 9.83
C ARG A 368 10.61 -10.29 9.60
N LEU A 369 10.15 -10.36 8.35
CA LEU A 369 8.90 -11.05 7.97
C LEU A 369 8.88 -12.53 8.40
N LYS A 370 7.70 -13.14 8.29
CA LYS A 370 7.38 -14.54 8.59
C LYS A 370 6.98 -15.30 7.33
N PRO A 371 6.94 -16.66 7.38
CA PRO A 371 6.46 -17.47 6.26
C PRO A 371 5.04 -17.12 5.80
N TRP A 372 4.15 -16.73 6.72
CA TRP A 372 2.75 -16.40 6.40
C TRP A 372 2.60 -15.06 5.65
N ASP A 373 3.34 -14.01 6.06
CA ASP A 373 3.44 -12.73 5.36
C ASP A 373 3.85 -12.92 3.88
N MET A 374 4.74 -13.87 3.61
CA MET A 374 5.47 -13.97 2.34
C MET A 374 4.96 -15.06 1.39
N ALA A 375 4.48 -16.21 1.90
CA ALA A 375 4.23 -17.41 1.09
C ALA A 375 3.32 -17.17 -0.12
N ALA A 376 2.24 -16.40 0.08
CA ALA A 376 1.29 -16.09 -0.98
C ALA A 376 1.81 -14.98 -1.90
N GLY A 377 2.26 -13.85 -1.34
CA GLY A 377 2.71 -12.67 -2.08
C GLY A 377 3.90 -12.96 -3.00
N VAL A 378 4.86 -13.76 -2.56
CA VAL A 378 6.05 -14.15 -3.35
C VAL A 378 5.66 -14.90 -4.63
N LEU A 379 4.75 -15.88 -4.54
CA LEU A 379 4.28 -16.61 -5.71
C LEU A 379 3.49 -15.70 -6.66
N ILE A 380 2.65 -14.81 -6.10
CA ILE A 380 1.83 -13.87 -6.88
C ILE A 380 2.72 -12.89 -7.66
N VAL A 381 3.84 -12.40 -7.09
CA VAL A 381 4.80 -11.56 -7.82
C VAL A 381 5.55 -12.35 -8.89
N GLU A 382 6.05 -13.54 -8.58
CA GLU A 382 6.83 -14.34 -9.53
C GLU A 382 5.99 -14.81 -10.73
N GLU A 383 4.75 -15.24 -10.50
CA GLU A 383 3.82 -15.65 -11.57
C GLU A 383 3.18 -14.46 -12.30
N ALA A 384 3.31 -13.22 -11.79
CA ALA A 384 3.09 -11.99 -12.56
C ALA A 384 4.29 -11.62 -13.47
N GLY A 385 5.43 -12.32 -13.35
CA GLY A 385 6.66 -12.07 -14.10
C GLY A 385 7.69 -11.19 -13.37
N GLY A 386 7.52 -10.97 -12.07
CA GLY A 386 8.50 -10.30 -11.22
C GLY A 386 9.71 -11.18 -10.85
N ALA A 387 10.56 -10.67 -9.97
CA ALA A 387 11.70 -11.38 -9.40
C ALA A 387 11.75 -11.22 -7.88
N VAL A 388 12.39 -12.19 -7.20
CA VAL A 388 12.45 -12.29 -5.73
C VAL A 388 13.87 -12.68 -5.31
N SER A 389 14.39 -12.06 -4.24
CA SER A 389 15.64 -12.43 -3.58
C SER A 389 15.61 -12.06 -2.10
N CYS A 390 16.57 -12.55 -1.33
CA CYS A 390 16.91 -11.93 -0.05
C CYS A 390 17.42 -10.50 -0.29
N MET A 391 17.41 -9.64 0.74
CA MET A 391 17.81 -8.23 0.58
C MET A 391 19.32 -8.06 0.32
N ASP A 392 20.13 -9.04 0.70
CA ASP A 392 21.55 -9.15 0.30
C ASP A 392 21.77 -9.65 -1.14
N GLY A 393 20.70 -10.01 -1.85
CA GLY A 393 20.73 -10.59 -3.19
C GLY A 393 20.90 -12.12 -3.24
N GLY A 394 20.86 -12.80 -2.10
CA GLY A 394 20.85 -14.27 -2.01
C GLY A 394 19.60 -14.93 -2.61
N LYS A 395 19.68 -16.25 -2.87
CA LYS A 395 18.51 -17.08 -3.20
C LYS A 395 17.54 -17.01 -2.02
N PHE A 396 16.31 -16.59 -2.30
CA PHE A 396 15.23 -16.54 -1.31
C PHE A 396 14.56 -17.91 -1.13
N CYS A 397 14.15 -18.21 0.09
CA CYS A 397 13.09 -19.15 0.42
C CYS A 397 12.10 -18.52 1.40
N VAL A 398 10.90 -19.08 1.51
CA VAL A 398 9.81 -18.54 2.36
C VAL A 398 10.14 -18.53 3.86
N PHE A 399 11.22 -19.19 4.29
CA PHE A 399 11.68 -19.17 5.68
C PHE A 399 12.70 -18.07 6.00
N ASP A 400 13.20 -17.32 5.01
CA ASP A 400 14.19 -16.24 5.21
C ASP A 400 13.62 -15.04 5.99
N ARG A 401 14.51 -14.23 6.61
CA ARG A 401 14.14 -13.02 7.37
C ARG A 401 14.36 -11.71 6.61
N SER A 402 14.49 -11.75 5.30
CA SER A 402 14.53 -10.53 4.46
C SER A 402 14.02 -10.84 3.07
N VAL A 403 13.26 -9.93 2.48
CA VAL A 403 12.78 -10.08 1.11
C VAL A 403 12.97 -8.77 0.33
N LEU A 404 13.38 -8.91 -0.92
CA LEU A 404 13.14 -7.94 -1.97
C LEU A 404 12.31 -8.66 -3.04
N VAL A 405 11.13 -8.14 -3.35
CA VAL A 405 10.38 -8.50 -4.54
C VAL A 405 10.33 -7.30 -5.48
N SER A 406 10.40 -7.51 -6.79
CA SER A 406 10.29 -6.43 -7.77
C SER A 406 9.69 -6.89 -9.08
N ASN A 407 9.48 -5.95 -10.00
CA ASN A 407 9.09 -6.18 -11.37
C ASN A 407 10.12 -6.91 -12.25
N GLY A 408 11.22 -7.42 -11.66
CA GLY A 408 12.31 -8.09 -12.38
C GLY A 408 13.24 -7.12 -13.09
N VAL A 409 12.71 -6.18 -13.87
CA VAL A 409 13.48 -5.20 -14.67
C VAL A 409 14.38 -4.33 -13.78
N LEU A 410 13.88 -3.89 -12.62
CA LEU A 410 14.64 -3.07 -11.66
C LEU A 410 15.43 -3.86 -10.61
N HIS A 411 15.22 -5.18 -10.49
CA HIS A 411 15.70 -5.97 -9.33
C HIS A 411 17.19 -5.79 -9.05
N ALA A 412 18.03 -5.89 -10.08
CA ALA A 412 19.47 -5.70 -9.97
C ALA A 412 19.87 -4.27 -9.54
N LYS A 413 19.18 -3.24 -10.06
CA LYS A 413 19.44 -1.82 -9.76
C LYS A 413 19.07 -1.46 -8.32
N LEU A 414 18.04 -2.09 -7.76
CA LEU A 414 17.64 -1.93 -6.36
C LEU A 414 18.63 -2.60 -5.40
N LEU A 415 19.09 -3.82 -5.74
CA LEU A 415 20.12 -4.53 -4.96
C LEU A 415 21.46 -3.80 -4.88
N GLU A 416 21.83 -2.97 -5.87
CA GLU A 416 23.03 -2.11 -5.77
C GLU A 416 23.02 -1.17 -4.54
N ARG A 417 21.85 -0.87 -3.96
CA ARG A 417 21.70 -0.06 -2.74
C ARG A 417 21.34 -0.90 -1.52
N ILE A 418 20.41 -1.83 -1.69
CA ILE A 418 19.89 -2.64 -0.58
C ILE A 418 20.95 -3.63 -0.07
N ALA A 419 21.62 -4.38 -0.95
CA ALA A 419 22.53 -5.45 -0.52
C ALA A 419 23.74 -4.96 0.31
N PRO A 420 24.42 -3.85 -0.03
CA PRO A 420 25.47 -3.29 0.84
C PRO A 420 24.96 -2.88 2.24
N ALA A 421 23.69 -2.47 2.36
CA ALA A 421 23.08 -2.13 3.64
C ALA A 421 22.76 -3.39 4.46
N THR A 422 22.24 -4.46 3.82
CA THR A 422 21.98 -5.75 4.47
C THR A 422 23.27 -6.47 4.89
N GLU A 423 24.32 -6.49 4.05
CA GLU A 423 25.61 -7.08 4.43
C GLU A 423 26.29 -6.32 5.56
N LYS A 424 26.11 -5.00 5.64
CA LYS A 424 26.57 -4.21 6.79
C LYS A 424 25.87 -4.64 8.09
N LEU A 425 24.58 -4.98 8.06
CA LEU A 425 23.88 -5.56 9.22
C LEU A 425 24.39 -6.96 9.57
N LYS A 426 24.58 -7.84 8.58
CA LYS A 426 25.17 -9.18 8.79
C LYS A 426 26.57 -9.08 9.43
N SER A 427 27.39 -8.12 8.99
CA SER A 427 28.73 -7.86 9.56
C SER A 427 28.72 -7.38 11.02
N LYS A 428 27.61 -6.84 11.52
CA LYS A 428 27.38 -6.51 12.93
C LYS A 428 26.93 -7.70 13.79
N GLY A 429 26.69 -8.87 13.19
CA GLY A 429 26.12 -10.04 13.87
C GLY A 429 24.59 -10.04 13.94
N ILE A 430 23.89 -9.25 13.10
CA ILE A 430 22.42 -9.33 13.01
C ILE A 430 22.03 -10.63 12.30
N ASP A 431 21.22 -11.44 12.98
CA ASP A 431 20.78 -12.74 12.49
C ASP A 431 19.59 -12.65 11.52
N PHE A 432 19.89 -12.82 10.23
CA PHE A 432 18.92 -13.03 9.16
C PHE A 432 18.85 -14.49 8.66
N SER A 433 19.35 -15.46 9.44
CA SER A 433 19.08 -16.89 9.16
C SER A 433 17.58 -17.19 9.20
N LEU A 434 17.18 -18.39 8.77
CA LEU A 434 15.76 -18.75 8.65
C LEU A 434 15.00 -18.50 9.97
N TRP A 435 13.78 -17.98 9.89
CA TRP A 435 12.96 -17.70 11.07
C TRP A 435 12.59 -18.99 11.81
N TYR A 436 11.88 -19.88 11.13
CA TYR A 436 11.56 -21.21 11.63
C TYR A 436 11.15 -22.09 10.44
N LYS A 437 11.91 -23.15 10.20
CA LYS A 437 11.50 -24.26 9.34
C LYS A 437 11.05 -25.41 10.27
N PRO A 438 9.88 -26.05 10.04
CA PRO A 438 9.48 -27.21 10.83
C PRO A 438 10.49 -28.35 10.66
N GLU A 439 10.90 -29.00 11.75
CA GLU A 439 12.07 -29.90 11.78
C GLU A 439 11.98 -31.05 10.75
N ASN A 440 10.84 -31.73 10.68
CA ASN A 440 10.62 -32.85 9.76
C ASN A 440 10.13 -32.42 8.35
N TYR A 441 9.78 -31.14 8.15
CA TYR A 441 9.20 -30.71 6.88
C TYR A 441 10.23 -30.83 5.76
N ARG A 442 9.90 -31.62 4.74
CA ARG A 442 10.77 -31.85 3.59
C ARG A 442 10.91 -30.56 2.77
N THR A 443 12.13 -30.25 2.38
CA THR A 443 12.42 -29.07 1.53
C THR A 443 13.42 -29.41 0.45
N ASP A 444 13.14 -29.01 -0.78
CA ASP A 444 14.06 -29.12 -1.93
C ASP A 444 14.88 -27.79 -2.10
N LEU A 445 15.22 -27.14 -0.98
CA LEU A 445 15.79 -25.78 -0.89
C LEU A 445 17.33 -25.75 -0.94
#